data_AF-A0A8T9Z804-F1
#
_entry.id   AF-A0A8T9Z804-F1
#
_cell.length_a   1.000
_cell.length_b   1.000
_cell.length_c   1.000
_cell.angle_alpha   90.00
_cell.angle_beta   90.00
_cell.angle_gamma   90.00
#
_symmetry.space_group_name_H-M   'P 1'
#
loop_
_entity.id
_entity.type
_entity.pdbx_description
1 polymer ?
#
loop_
_entity_poly.entity_id
_entity_poly.type
_entity_poly.pdbx_seq_one_letter_code
_entity_poly.pdbx_strand_id
1 'polypeptide(L)'
;MPRLPGRVSTKGKLRQEASRAARLEGKRAADNGEAYKGHVGHVPDTTWMGKPDPHSWLDLDPKVNMSIGGQANKYQIGYKPTKFKFVEEE
;
A
#
# COMPACT_ATOMS: atom_id res chain seq x y z
N MET A 1 -12.57 -13.31 -11.16
CA MET A 1 -11.71 -12.32 -10.49
C MET A 1 -12.59 -11.37 -9.69
N PRO A 2 -12.47 -11.25 -8.36
CA PRO A 2 -13.23 -10.26 -7.60
C PRO A 2 -12.91 -8.84 -8.11
N ARG A 3 -13.95 -8.02 -8.28
CA ARG A 3 -13.83 -6.68 -8.85
C ARG A 3 -13.20 -5.76 -7.80
N LEU A 4 -12.05 -5.15 -8.11
CA LEU A 4 -11.44 -4.17 -7.20
C LEU A 4 -12.39 -2.97 -7.00
N PRO A 5 -12.48 -2.44 -5.77
CA PRO A 5 -13.39 -1.33 -5.46
C PRO A 5 -13.01 -0.05 -6.22
N GLY A 6 -11.74 0.08 -6.65
CA GLY A 6 -11.15 1.32 -7.14
C GLY A 6 -10.55 2.12 -5.97
N ARG A 7 -10.08 3.34 -6.24
CA ARG A 7 -9.53 4.23 -5.22
C ARG A 7 -10.56 4.40 -4.10
N VAL A 8 -10.21 4.00 -2.89
CA VAL A 8 -11.00 4.27 -1.70
C VAL A 8 -10.42 5.43 -0.90
N SER A 9 -11.24 6.06 -0.06
CA SER A 9 -10.70 6.93 0.98
C SER A 9 -10.00 6.08 2.03
N THR A 10 -8.72 6.37 2.27
CA THR A 10 -7.98 5.75 3.39
C THR A 10 -8.14 6.52 4.69
N LYS A 11 -8.85 7.66 4.71
CA LYS A 11 -9.04 8.44 5.95
C LYS A 11 -9.82 7.64 7.00
N GLY A 12 -9.47 7.83 8.27
CA GLY A 12 -10.16 7.21 9.41
C GLY A 12 -9.74 5.76 9.67
N LYS A 13 -10.73 4.89 9.91
CA LYS A 13 -10.55 3.51 10.40
C LYS A 13 -9.63 2.68 9.52
N LEU A 14 -9.77 2.76 8.19
CA LEU A 14 -8.98 1.97 7.25
C LEU A 14 -7.47 2.27 7.37
N ARG A 15 -7.06 3.53 7.47
CA ARG A 15 -5.65 3.89 7.67
C ARG A 15 -5.13 3.39 9.01
N GLN A 16 -5.91 3.52 10.08
CA GLN A 16 -5.50 3.04 11.40
C GLN A 16 -5.28 1.52 11.40
N GLU A 17 -6.19 0.77 10.77
CA GLU A 17 -6.11 -0.67 10.66
C GLU A 17 -4.94 -1.11 9.76
N ALA A 18 -4.73 -0.45 8.62
CA ALA A 18 -3.58 -0.73 7.73
C ALA A 18 -2.25 -0.43 8.42
N SER A 19 -2.13 0.70 9.12
CA SER A 19 -0.92 1.01 9.91
C SER A 19 -0.70 0.00 11.03
N ARG A 20 -1.78 -0.50 11.66
CA ARG A 20 -1.67 -1.57 12.66
C ARG A 20 -1.19 -2.86 12.03
N ALA A 21 -1.71 -3.25 10.86
CA ALA A 21 -1.32 -4.46 10.14
C ALA A 21 0.17 -4.41 9.77
N ALA A 22 0.63 -3.33 9.14
CA ALA A 22 2.05 -3.14 8.80
C ALA A 22 2.99 -3.23 10.02
N ARG A 23 2.57 -2.68 11.17
CA ARG A 23 3.35 -2.77 12.42
C ARG A 23 3.43 -4.20 12.97
N LEU A 24 2.33 -4.93 12.92
CA LEU A 24 2.29 -6.34 13.36
C LEU A 24 3.15 -7.21 12.44
N GLU A 25 3.09 -6.97 11.13
CA GLU A 25 3.92 -7.67 10.15
C GLU A 25 5.40 -7.36 10.35
N GLY A 26 5.77 -6.08 10.52
CA GLY A 26 7.15 -5.70 10.80
C GLY A 26 7.69 -6.38 12.06
N LYS A 27 6.86 -6.53 13.09
CA LYS A 27 7.23 -7.28 14.30
C LYS A 27 7.42 -8.77 14.00
N ARG A 28 6.45 -9.42 13.33
CA ARG A 28 6.54 -10.85 12.93
C ARG A 28 7.83 -11.11 12.16
N ALA A 29 8.13 -10.26 11.18
CA ALA A 29 9.30 -10.39 10.34
C ALA A 29 10.60 -10.22 11.14
N ALA A 30 10.67 -9.24 12.05
CA ALA A 30 11.82 -9.08 12.95
C ALA A 30 12.02 -10.30 13.86
N ASP A 31 10.94 -10.82 14.46
CA ASP A 31 10.98 -11.99 15.34
C ASP A 31 11.48 -13.25 14.60
N ASN A 32 11.27 -13.34 13.28
CA ASN A 32 11.71 -14.44 12.43
C ASN A 32 13.08 -14.21 11.75
N GLY A 33 13.77 -13.09 12.01
CA GLY A 33 15.04 -12.75 11.36
C GLY A 33 14.92 -12.23 9.92
N GLU A 34 13.70 -11.88 9.49
CA GLU A 34 13.36 -11.36 8.15
C GLU A 34 13.08 -9.85 8.19
N ALA A 35 13.77 -9.11 9.07
CA ALA A 35 13.47 -7.70 9.31
C ALA A 35 13.52 -6.85 8.02
N TYR A 36 12.44 -6.11 7.77
CA TYR A 36 12.37 -5.10 6.72
C TYR A 36 13.40 -3.99 6.96
N LYS A 37 14.08 -3.56 5.90
CA LYS A 37 15.05 -2.46 5.94
C LYS A 37 14.39 -1.09 5.79
N GLY A 38 13.32 -1.04 5.01
CA GLY A 38 12.51 0.14 4.75
C GLY A 38 11.12 0.04 5.39
N HIS A 39 10.12 0.53 4.67
CA HIS A 39 8.72 0.44 5.08
C HIS A 39 8.13 -0.92 4.72
N VAL A 40 7.34 -1.46 5.63
CA VAL A 40 6.45 -2.62 5.39
C VAL A 40 5.28 -2.16 4.50
N GLY A 41 5.51 -2.21 3.20
CA GLY A 41 4.62 -1.71 2.16
C GLY A 41 3.47 -2.65 1.86
N HIS A 42 2.27 -2.10 1.71
CA HIS A 42 1.10 -2.85 1.25
C HIS A 42 1.15 -3.02 -0.27
N VAL A 43 1.04 -4.25 -0.76
CA VAL A 43 0.99 -4.54 -2.19
C VAL A 43 -0.23 -5.41 -2.52
N PRO A 44 -1.13 -4.95 -3.40
CA PRO A 44 -1.31 -3.56 -3.83
C PRO A 44 -1.63 -2.62 -2.66
N ASP A 45 -1.37 -1.32 -2.81
CA ASP A 45 -1.63 -0.30 -1.79
C ASP A 45 -3.09 -0.36 -1.28
N THR A 46 -3.28 -0.16 0.03
CA THR A 46 -4.58 -0.13 0.71
C THR A 46 -5.61 0.75 0.01
N THR A 47 -5.17 1.83 -0.62
CA THR A 47 -6.01 2.76 -1.39
C THR A 47 -6.74 2.07 -2.56
N TRP A 48 -6.17 1.02 -3.14
CA TRP A 48 -6.77 0.31 -4.28
C TRP A 48 -7.58 -0.91 -3.87
N MET A 49 -7.24 -1.51 -2.73
CA MET A 49 -7.87 -2.74 -2.23
C MET A 49 -9.02 -2.46 -1.26
N GLY A 50 -8.98 -1.34 -0.55
CA GLY A 50 -9.94 -1.00 0.51
C GLY A 50 -9.89 -1.95 1.71
N LYS A 51 -8.77 -2.64 1.90
CA LYS A 51 -8.57 -3.62 2.97
C LYS A 51 -7.30 -3.30 3.75
N PRO A 52 -7.31 -3.46 5.08
CA PRO A 52 -6.14 -3.18 5.90
C PRO A 52 -5.05 -4.23 5.76
N ASP A 53 -5.40 -5.47 5.42
CA ASP A 53 -4.45 -6.55 5.14
C ASP A 53 -4.22 -6.62 3.62
N PRO A 54 -2.97 -6.49 3.13
CA PRO A 54 -2.68 -6.52 1.71
C PRO A 54 -2.65 -7.95 1.18
N HIS A 55 -2.53 -8.07 -0.14
CA HIS A 55 -2.31 -9.38 -0.76
C HIS A 55 -0.89 -9.89 -0.50
N SER A 56 0.08 -8.97 -0.50
CA SER A 56 1.47 -9.24 -0.16
C SER A 56 2.12 -8.01 0.51
N TRP A 57 3.19 -8.28 1.23
CA TRP A 57 4.05 -7.27 1.84
C TRP A 57 5.32 -7.09 1.02
N LEU A 58 5.83 -5.88 0.95
CA LEU A 58 7.08 -5.57 0.27
C LEU A 58 7.93 -4.62 1.09
N ASP A 59 9.25 -4.85 1.09
CA ASP A 59 10.20 -3.92 1.68
C ASP A 59 10.43 -2.74 0.75
N LEU A 60 9.85 -1.59 1.10
CA LEU A 60 9.86 -0.40 0.26
C LEU A 60 10.77 0.67 0.84
N ASP A 61 11.63 1.24 0.01
CA ASP A 61 12.29 2.50 0.34
C ASP A 61 11.23 3.54 0.75
N PRO A 62 11.44 4.29 1.86
CA PRO A 62 10.46 5.26 2.34
C PRO A 62 10.03 6.29 1.29
N LYS A 63 10.95 6.78 0.44
CA LYS A 63 10.62 7.75 -0.61
C LYS A 63 9.75 7.11 -1.69
N VAL A 64 10.05 5.87 -2.07
CA VAL A 64 9.23 5.11 -3.05
C VAL A 64 7.81 4.91 -2.51
N ASN A 65 7.69 4.43 -1.27
CA ASN A 65 6.38 4.20 -0.64
C ASN A 65 5.54 5.49 -0.55
N MET A 66 6.17 6.60 -0.14
CA MET A 66 5.49 7.90 -0.05
C MET A 66 5.10 8.45 -1.43
N SER A 67 5.94 8.26 -2.46
CA SER A 67 5.64 8.65 -3.84
C SER A 67 4.41 7.91 -4.37
N ILE A 68 4.38 6.57 -4.27
CA ILE A 68 3.27 5.74 -4.74
C ILE A 68 1.96 6.14 -4.06
N GLY A 69 1.96 6.25 -2.72
CA GLY A 69 0.78 6.67 -1.97
C GLY A 69 0.34 8.10 -2.30
N GLY A 70 1.29 9.02 -2.51
CA GLY A 70 1.02 10.41 -2.89
C GLY A 70 0.36 10.54 -4.27
N GLN A 71 0.79 9.75 -5.25
CA GLN A 71 0.23 9.75 -6.61
C GLN A 71 -1.25 9.38 -6.62
N ALA A 72 -1.71 8.53 -5.69
CA ALA A 72 -3.12 8.16 -5.60
C ALA A 72 -4.06 9.36 -5.37
N ASN A 73 -3.55 10.48 -4.83
CA ASN A 73 -4.35 11.70 -4.63
C ASN A 73 -4.74 12.40 -5.94
N LYS A 74 -4.09 12.08 -7.06
CA LYS A 74 -4.43 12.63 -8.39
C LYS A 74 -5.72 12.04 -8.97
N TYR A 75 -6.24 10.97 -8.39
CA TYR A 75 -7.41 10.24 -8.89
C TYR A 75 -8.61 10.43 -7.96
N GLN A 76 -9.81 10.53 -8.51
CA GLN A 76 -11.04 10.60 -7.70
C GLN A 76 -11.34 9.28 -7.00
N ILE A 77 -12.09 9.33 -5.89
CA ILE A 77 -12.62 8.13 -5.23
C ILE A 77 -13.46 7.34 -6.26
N GLY A 78 -13.30 6.02 -6.29
CA GLY A 78 -13.92 5.13 -7.26
C GLY A 78 -13.14 4.95 -8.56
N TYR A 79 -12.04 5.68 -8.78
CA TYR A 79 -11.18 5.49 -9.95
C TYR A 79 -10.56 4.08 -9.95
N LYS A 80 -10.68 3.35 -11.05
CA LYS A 80 -10.20 1.96 -11.18
C LYS A 80 -8.99 1.92 -12.10
N PRO A 81 -7.76 1.87 -11.57
CA PRO A 81 -6.58 1.68 -12.40
C PRO A 81 -6.67 0.32 -13.11
N THR A 82 -6.33 0.29 -14.39
CA THR A 82 -6.29 -0.95 -15.19
C THR A 82 -4.86 -1.44 -15.42
N LYS A 83 -3.87 -0.54 -15.33
CA LYS A 83 -2.44 -0.84 -15.36
C LYS A 83 -1.65 0.28 -14.69
N PHE A 84 -0.52 -0.09 -14.10
CA PHE A 84 0.52 0.86 -13.69
C PHE A 84 1.61 0.84 -14.75
N LYS A 85 2.09 2.00 -15.18
CA LYS A 85 3.17 2.14 -16.16
C LYS A 85 4.33 2.86 -15.49
N PHE A 86 5.53 2.30 -15.64
CA PHE A 86 6.76 3.01 -15.40
C PHE A 86 7.06 3.91 -16.62
N VAL A 87 7.41 5.17 -16.37
CA VAL A 87 7.80 6.14 -17.41
C VAL A 87 9.09 6.79 -16.92
N GLU A 88 10.14 6.72 -17.72
CA GLU A 88 11.36 7.51 -17.52
C GLU A 88 11.15 8.87 -18.20
N GLU A 89 11.33 9.96 -17.46
CA GLU A 89 11.36 11.31 -18.04
C GLU A 89 12.79 11.54 -18.54
N GLU A 90 12.95 11.83 -19.84
CA GLU A 90 14.22 12.20 -20.49
C GLU A 90 14.69 13.61 -20.10
#